data_AF-A0A5E3WLL9-F1
#
_entry.id   AF-A0A5E3WLL9-F1
#
_cell.length_a   1.000
_cell.length_b   1.000
_cell.length_c   1.000
_cell.angle_alpha   90.00
_cell.angle_beta   90.00
_cell.angle_gamma   90.00
#
_symmetry.space_group_name_H-M   'P 1'
#
loop_
_entity.id
_entity.type
_entity.pdbx_description
1 polymer ?
#
loop_
_entity_poly.entity_id
_entity_poly.type
_entity_poly.pdbx_seq_one_letter_code
_entity_poly.pdbx_strand_id
1 'polypeptide(L)'
;MDILNAIAQCKSAGNNVTSCYPTNQTVIVQNSTSQWQSTDTIYFVWNSRLPLFTQTNTLQVSLYRGDFNGDQLIRSWPNTANPTHGDAGLLTVLVDDVLRSLNDSWTPGTNISTPMYFTIAPSASGGGGDVGRQATFELVLTGLPSDSSSSSSDGDASTTHAAPGAIAGIVVGGIAVLVLVVVVTWMLVRRYSALARARGDEVDLKEEEETGSVISWGDEKEVQGTQ
;
A
#
# COMPACT_ATOMS: atom_id res chain seq x y z
N MET A 1 4.47 15.73 2.95
CA MET A 1 3.64 14.99 3.93
C MET A 1 4.04 13.52 3.85
N ASP A 2 4.25 12.84 4.98
CA ASP A 2 4.51 11.40 5.00
C ASP A 2 3.23 10.59 4.69
N ILE A 3 3.32 9.52 3.89
CA ILE A 3 2.20 8.63 3.55
C ILE A 3 1.64 7.96 4.81
N LEU A 4 2.49 7.58 5.76
CA LEU A 4 2.02 6.98 7.02
C LEU A 4 1.14 7.96 7.81
N ASN A 5 1.50 9.24 7.80
CA ASN A 5 0.68 10.29 8.40
C ASN A 5 -0.63 10.48 7.63
N ALA A 6 -0.62 10.45 6.29
CA ALA A 6 -1.84 10.53 5.49
C ALA A 6 -2.81 9.36 5.79
N ILE A 7 -2.28 8.14 5.94
CA ILE A 7 -3.06 6.96 6.31
C ILE A 7 -3.67 7.16 7.70
N ALA A 8 -2.89 7.57 8.69
CA ALA A 8 -3.38 7.84 10.05
C ALA A 8 -4.46 8.94 10.08
N GLN A 9 -4.28 9.99 9.28
CA GLN A 9 -5.27 11.05 9.11
C GLN A 9 -6.57 10.48 8.54
N CYS A 10 -6.52 9.70 7.46
CA CYS A 10 -7.73 9.14 6.86
C CYS A 10 -8.44 8.10 7.73
N LYS A 11 -7.72 7.35 8.56
CA LYS A 11 -8.32 6.44 9.55
C LYS A 11 -9.15 7.20 10.60
N SER A 12 -8.76 8.42 10.94
CA SER A 12 -9.42 9.25 11.97
C SER A 12 -10.31 10.36 11.39
N ALA A 13 -10.28 10.59 10.08
CA ALA A 13 -10.97 11.69 9.42
C ALA A 13 -12.50 11.58 9.49
N GLY A 14 -13.17 12.72 9.66
CA GLY A 14 -14.63 12.82 9.67
C GLY A 14 -15.28 12.58 8.29
N ASN A 15 -16.61 12.51 8.27
CA ASN A 15 -17.39 12.24 7.05
C ASN A 15 -17.35 13.36 5.99
N ASN A 16 -16.65 14.47 6.27
CA ASN A 16 -16.43 15.58 5.35
C ASN A 16 -15.09 15.49 4.60
N VAL A 17 -14.26 14.49 4.90
CA VAL A 17 -12.97 14.27 4.24
C VAL A 17 -13.06 13.04 3.35
N THR A 18 -12.87 13.25 2.05
CA THR A 18 -12.90 12.17 1.05
C THR A 18 -11.53 11.54 0.85
N SER A 19 -10.49 12.34 0.64
CA SER A 19 -9.11 11.89 0.52
C SER A 19 -8.16 12.67 1.43
N CYS A 20 -7.10 12.03 1.90
CA CYS A 20 -6.05 12.66 2.72
C CYS A 20 -4.74 12.83 1.97
N TYR A 21 -4.57 12.13 0.84
CA TYR A 21 -3.40 12.27 -0.01
C TYR A 21 -3.75 11.88 -1.46
N PRO A 22 -3.22 12.58 -2.47
CA PRO A 22 -2.34 13.75 -2.38
C PRO A 22 -3.07 15.03 -1.96
N THR A 23 -2.31 16.10 -1.69
CA THR A 23 -2.82 17.44 -1.33
C THR A 23 -2.46 18.45 -2.42
N ASN A 24 -2.98 19.68 -2.33
CA ASN A 24 -2.62 20.77 -3.25
C ASN A 24 -1.17 21.25 -3.16
N GLN A 25 -0.42 20.77 -2.17
CA GLN A 25 1.01 21.05 -2.00
C GLN A 25 1.87 19.84 -2.36
N THR A 26 1.27 18.73 -2.77
CA THR A 26 2.01 17.53 -3.15
C THR A 26 2.67 17.75 -4.51
N VAL A 27 3.99 17.53 -4.54
CA VAL A 27 4.80 17.51 -5.76
C VAL A 27 5.52 16.17 -5.80
N ILE A 28 5.31 15.41 -6.86
CA ILE A 28 5.96 14.12 -7.10
C ILE A 28 6.94 14.32 -8.25
N VAL A 29 8.22 14.09 -7.99
CA VAL A 29 9.29 14.30 -8.97
C VAL A 29 9.84 12.93 -9.38
N GLN A 30 9.77 12.61 -10.66
CA GLN A 30 10.30 11.36 -11.20
C GLN A 30 11.79 11.18 -10.89
N ASN A 31 12.23 9.95 -10.58
CA ASN A 31 13.62 9.58 -10.35
C ASN A 31 14.31 10.38 -9.23
N SER A 32 13.54 10.91 -8.28
CA SER A 32 14.09 11.71 -7.19
C SER A 32 14.22 10.86 -5.91
N THR A 33 15.43 10.60 -5.42
CA THR A 33 15.54 9.93 -4.13
C THR A 33 15.24 10.93 -3.00
N SER A 34 14.03 10.91 -2.47
CA SER A 34 13.75 11.55 -1.19
C SER A 34 14.03 10.55 -0.07
N GLN A 35 14.64 11.00 1.03
CA GLN A 35 15.06 10.15 2.16
C GLN A 35 13.89 9.39 2.82
N TRP A 36 12.63 9.76 2.52
CA TRP A 36 11.46 9.30 3.25
C TRP A 36 10.36 8.68 2.38
N GLN A 37 10.46 8.75 1.04
CA GLN A 37 9.51 8.14 0.10
C GLN A 37 10.21 7.78 -1.22
N SER A 38 9.90 6.60 -1.77
CA SER A 38 10.17 6.31 -3.18
C SER A 38 9.29 7.25 -4.01
N THR A 39 9.92 8.13 -4.78
CA THR A 39 9.22 9.09 -5.65
C THR A 39 8.79 8.46 -6.97
N ASP A 40 9.09 7.19 -7.17
CA ASP A 40 8.66 6.40 -8.32
C ASP A 40 7.22 5.90 -8.16
N THR A 41 6.55 6.30 -7.06
CA THR A 41 5.22 5.85 -6.69
C THR A 41 4.31 7.01 -6.31
N ILE A 42 3.14 7.07 -6.95
CA ILE A 42 2.02 7.92 -6.59
C ILE A 42 1.11 7.13 -5.67
N TYR A 43 0.83 7.68 -4.50
CA TYR A 43 -0.14 7.14 -3.57
C TYR A 43 -1.43 7.94 -3.64
N PHE A 44 -2.55 7.26 -3.47
CA PHE A 44 -3.85 7.87 -3.24
C PHE A 44 -4.46 7.25 -2.00
N VAL A 45 -4.78 8.10 -1.02
CA VAL A 45 -5.27 7.69 0.30
C VAL A 45 -6.65 8.29 0.53
N TRP A 46 -7.65 7.44 0.76
CA TRP A 46 -9.04 7.87 0.97
C TRP A 46 -9.64 7.41 2.29
N ASN A 47 -10.68 8.12 2.72
CA ASN A 47 -11.47 7.78 3.89
C ASN A 47 -12.49 6.70 3.52
N SER A 48 -12.21 5.45 3.90
CA SER A 48 -13.08 4.30 3.62
C SER A 48 -14.42 4.35 4.34
N ARG A 49 -14.52 5.17 5.41
CA ARG A 49 -15.69 5.22 6.31
C ARG A 49 -16.79 6.13 5.82
N LEU A 50 -16.60 6.78 4.67
CA LEU A 50 -17.65 7.61 4.09
C LEU A 50 -18.92 6.76 3.88
N PRO A 51 -20.09 7.23 4.33
CA PRO A 51 -21.34 6.48 4.17
C PRO A 51 -21.64 6.11 2.72
N LEU A 52 -21.17 6.92 1.77
CA LEU A 52 -21.32 6.66 0.34
C LEU A 52 -20.45 5.49 -0.17
N PHE A 53 -19.25 5.29 0.41
CA PHE A 53 -18.31 4.24 0.00
C PHE A 53 -18.59 2.89 0.67
N THR A 54 -19.11 2.92 1.90
CA THR A 54 -19.45 1.71 2.67
C THR A 54 -20.67 0.96 2.15
N GLN A 55 -21.52 1.60 1.34
CA GLN A 55 -22.72 0.95 0.77
C GLN A 55 -22.41 -0.02 -0.37
N THR A 56 -21.41 0.27 -1.19
CA THR A 56 -21.10 -0.54 -2.39
C THR A 56 -19.91 -1.47 -2.20
N ASN A 57 -19.10 -1.26 -1.16
CA ASN A 57 -17.83 -1.95 -0.87
C ASN A 57 -16.79 -1.94 -2.00
N THR A 58 -17.13 -1.36 -3.14
CA THR A 58 -16.33 -1.25 -4.35
C THR A 58 -16.47 0.17 -4.89
N LEU A 59 -15.34 0.70 -5.34
CA LEU A 59 -15.16 2.07 -5.79
C LEU A 59 -14.56 2.08 -7.19
N GLN A 60 -14.88 3.13 -7.93
CA GLN A 60 -14.17 3.52 -9.12
C GLN A 60 -13.21 4.64 -8.73
N VAL A 61 -11.91 4.41 -8.91
CA VAL A 61 -10.88 5.43 -8.75
C VAL A 61 -10.37 5.78 -10.14
N SER A 62 -10.18 7.06 -10.44
CA SER A 62 -9.65 7.49 -11.74
C SER A 62 -8.68 8.63 -11.56
N LEU A 63 -7.59 8.59 -12.32
CA LEU A 63 -6.53 9.59 -12.36
C LEU A 63 -6.67 10.40 -13.65
N TYR A 64 -6.72 11.72 -13.49
CA TYR A 64 -6.85 12.67 -14.59
C TYR A 64 -5.65 13.60 -14.61
N ARG A 65 -5.27 14.02 -15.82
CA ARG A 65 -4.47 15.21 -16.08
C ARG A 65 -5.45 16.39 -16.11
N GLY A 66 -5.24 17.36 -15.23
CA GLY A 66 -6.07 18.55 -15.16
C GLY A 66 -5.40 19.70 -15.90
N ASP A 67 -5.55 19.77 -17.22
CA ASP A 67 -4.96 20.86 -18.00
C ASP A 67 -5.97 21.99 -18.32
N PHE A 68 -5.49 23.06 -18.96
CA PHE A 68 -6.32 24.21 -19.35
C PHE A 68 -7.28 23.92 -20.52
N ASN A 69 -7.09 22.82 -21.24
CA ASN A 69 -7.84 22.46 -22.45
C ASN A 69 -8.89 21.36 -22.20
N GLY A 70 -8.87 20.72 -21.03
CA GLY A 70 -9.85 19.75 -20.60
C GLY A 70 -9.26 18.72 -19.64
N ASP A 71 -10.14 18.02 -18.94
CA ASP A 71 -9.73 16.92 -18.07
C ASP A 71 -9.46 15.67 -18.91
N GLN A 72 -8.20 15.22 -18.97
CA GLN A 72 -7.82 14.00 -19.70
C GLN A 72 -7.74 12.81 -18.73
N LEU A 73 -8.53 11.76 -18.96
CA LEU A 73 -8.42 10.51 -18.20
C LEU A 73 -7.10 9.82 -18.55
N ILE A 74 -6.27 9.58 -17.53
CA ILE A 74 -4.98 8.90 -17.67
C ILE A 74 -5.11 7.41 -17.34
N ARG A 75 -5.82 7.10 -16.26
CA ARG A 75 -6.03 5.72 -15.82
C ARG A 75 -7.27 5.59 -14.95
N SER A 76 -7.95 4.45 -15.03
CA SER A 76 -9.10 4.11 -14.19
C SER A 76 -8.92 2.73 -13.59
N TRP A 77 -9.32 2.59 -12.33
CA TRP A 77 -9.37 1.34 -11.56
C TRP A 77 -10.82 1.08 -11.16
N PRO A 78 -11.60 0.43 -12.03
CA PRO A 78 -12.95 0.01 -11.67
C PRO A 78 -12.89 -1.06 -10.58
N ASN A 79 -13.91 -1.10 -9.72
CA ASN A 79 -14.07 -2.14 -8.70
C ASN A 79 -12.93 -2.22 -7.67
N THR A 80 -12.30 -1.09 -7.37
CA THR A 80 -11.34 -0.95 -6.27
C THR A 80 -12.04 -1.28 -4.95
N ALA A 81 -11.56 -2.27 -4.21
CA ALA A 81 -12.15 -2.64 -2.93
C ALA A 81 -12.02 -1.50 -1.92
N ASN A 82 -13.11 -1.18 -1.23
CA ASN A 82 -13.10 -0.26 -0.10
C ASN A 82 -12.79 -1.05 1.18
N PRO A 83 -11.71 -0.74 1.93
CA PRO A 83 -11.40 -1.46 3.15
C PRO A 83 -12.54 -1.43 4.17
N THR A 84 -12.76 -2.55 4.84
CA THR A 84 -13.68 -2.66 5.98
C THR A 84 -12.91 -2.46 7.28
N HIS A 85 -13.61 -2.22 8.40
CA HIS A 85 -13.01 -2.05 9.76
C HIS A 85 -12.34 -0.70 10.03
N GLY A 86 -12.59 0.32 9.20
CA GLY A 86 -12.15 1.70 9.48
C GLY A 86 -10.70 1.99 9.10
N ASP A 87 -10.04 1.07 8.40
CA ASP A 87 -8.74 1.33 7.77
C ASP A 87 -8.88 2.29 6.59
N ALA A 88 -7.89 3.17 6.39
CA ALA A 88 -7.86 4.03 5.23
C ALA A 88 -7.70 3.21 3.94
N GLY A 89 -8.33 3.67 2.87
CA GLY A 89 -8.06 3.15 1.54
C GLY A 89 -6.71 3.62 1.02
N LEU A 90 -6.04 2.75 0.26
CA LEU A 90 -4.75 3.02 -0.34
C LEU A 90 -4.72 2.44 -1.76
N LEU A 91 -4.37 3.30 -2.72
CA LEU A 91 -4.06 2.91 -4.09
C LEU A 91 -2.64 3.37 -4.39
N THR A 92 -1.89 2.50 -5.05
CA THR A 92 -0.49 2.70 -5.40
C THR A 92 -0.34 2.64 -6.91
N VAL A 93 0.31 3.63 -7.49
CA VAL A 93 0.50 3.75 -8.94
C VAL A 93 1.96 4.08 -9.22
N LEU A 94 2.58 3.39 -10.17
CA LEU A 94 3.95 3.72 -10.56
C LEU A 94 3.97 5.00 -11.37
N VAL A 95 4.91 5.89 -11.06
CA VAL A 95 5.07 7.16 -11.77
C VAL A 95 5.37 6.93 -13.24
N ASP A 96 6.26 5.99 -13.57
CA ASP A 96 6.62 5.67 -14.96
C ASP A 96 5.41 5.19 -15.78
N ASP A 97 4.46 4.47 -15.18
CA ASP A 97 3.24 4.04 -15.86
C ASP A 97 2.31 5.19 -16.20
N VAL A 98 2.24 6.19 -15.32
CA VAL A 98 1.46 7.42 -15.56
C VAL A 98 2.13 8.25 -16.64
N LEU A 99 3.45 8.47 -16.53
CA LEU A 99 4.21 9.29 -17.48
C LEU A 99 4.18 8.71 -18.90
N ARG A 100 4.22 7.38 -19.03
CA ARG A 100 4.06 6.70 -20.32
C ARG A 100 2.69 6.97 -20.95
N SER A 101 1.63 7.06 -20.14
CA SER A 101 0.29 7.38 -20.62
C SER A 101 0.10 8.85 -21.00
N LEU A 102 0.91 9.77 -20.45
CA LEU A 102 0.87 11.19 -20.81
C LEU A 102 1.42 11.44 -22.22
N ASN A 103 2.32 10.58 -22.71
CA ASN A 103 2.96 10.68 -24.03
C ASN A 103 3.59 12.06 -24.28
N ASP A 104 4.09 12.70 -23.23
CA ASP A 104 4.77 13.99 -23.36
C ASP A 104 6.14 13.79 -24.00
N SER A 105 6.45 14.61 -25.01
CA SER A 105 7.80 14.67 -25.55
C SER A 105 8.72 15.38 -24.55
N TRP A 106 9.53 14.62 -23.83
CA TRP A 106 10.56 15.17 -22.95
C TRP A 106 11.81 15.55 -23.75
N THR A 107 12.39 16.71 -23.42
CA THR A 107 13.68 17.17 -23.99
C THR A 107 14.74 17.24 -22.90
N PRO A 108 15.99 16.81 -23.17
CA PRO A 108 17.06 16.89 -22.18
C PRO A 108 17.22 18.29 -21.58
N GLY A 109 17.22 18.35 -20.24
CA GLY A 109 17.41 19.59 -19.49
C GLY A 109 16.14 20.41 -19.22
N THR A 110 14.95 19.92 -19.61
CA THR A 110 13.68 20.55 -19.24
C THR A 110 12.92 19.68 -18.25
N ASN A 111 12.25 20.31 -17.28
CA ASN A 111 11.31 19.63 -16.40
C ASN A 111 9.90 19.94 -16.90
N ILE A 112 9.06 18.92 -17.05
CA ILE A 112 7.65 19.09 -17.43
C ILE A 112 6.80 18.86 -16.18
N SER A 113 6.16 19.92 -15.68
CA SER A 113 5.21 19.83 -14.57
C SER A 113 3.81 19.62 -15.14
N THR A 114 3.16 18.56 -14.71
CA THR A 114 1.78 18.24 -15.09
C THR A 114 0.88 18.24 -13.86
N PRO A 115 -0.16 19.09 -13.82
CA PRO A 115 -1.20 19.00 -12.80
C PRO A 115 -2.03 17.73 -12.97
N MET A 116 -2.19 16.99 -11.89
CA MET A 116 -2.88 15.71 -11.83
C MET A 116 -3.90 15.71 -10.69
N TYR A 117 -4.98 14.96 -10.81
CA TYR A 117 -5.92 14.79 -9.70
C TYR A 117 -6.62 13.44 -9.78
N PHE A 118 -7.04 12.95 -8.62
CA PHE A 118 -7.87 11.76 -8.53
C PHE A 118 -9.35 12.13 -8.46
N THR A 119 -10.18 11.22 -8.94
CA THR A 119 -11.60 11.13 -8.61
C THR A 119 -11.83 9.77 -7.96
N ILE A 120 -12.86 9.71 -7.12
CA ILE A 120 -13.30 8.48 -6.50
C ILE A 120 -14.83 8.49 -6.51
N ALA A 121 -15.46 7.34 -6.68
CA ALA A 121 -16.92 7.21 -6.66
C ALA A 121 -17.33 5.77 -6.33
N PRO A 122 -18.55 5.50 -5.82
CA PRO A 122 -19.07 4.15 -5.72
C PRO A 122 -19.24 3.51 -7.10
N SER A 123 -18.78 2.26 -7.28
CA SER A 123 -18.89 1.57 -8.58
C SER A 123 -20.33 1.38 -9.06
N ALA A 124 -21.30 1.27 -8.13
CA ALA A 124 -22.72 1.09 -8.45
C ALA A 124 -23.39 2.35 -9.05
N SER A 125 -22.69 3.48 -9.10
CA SER A 125 -23.23 4.75 -9.63
C SER A 125 -23.29 4.83 -11.17
N GLY A 126 -23.00 3.74 -11.88
CA GLY A 126 -23.04 3.72 -13.35
C GLY A 126 -22.01 4.64 -14.01
N GLY A 127 -20.91 4.96 -13.31
CA GLY A 127 -19.84 5.81 -13.81
C GLY A 127 -20.17 7.30 -13.91
N GLY A 128 -21.28 7.77 -13.30
CA GLY A 128 -21.75 9.16 -13.43
C GLY A 128 -21.97 9.92 -12.12
N GLY A 129 -21.74 9.32 -10.96
CA GLY A 129 -21.86 9.99 -9.67
C GLY A 129 -20.48 10.37 -9.12
N ASP A 130 -19.86 11.44 -9.64
CA ASP A 130 -18.58 11.95 -9.13
C ASP A 130 -18.64 12.14 -7.62
N VAL A 131 -17.84 11.41 -6.84
CA VAL A 131 -17.50 11.84 -5.48
C VAL A 131 -16.29 12.74 -5.57
N GLY A 132 -16.52 13.89 -6.22
CA GLY A 132 -15.66 15.06 -6.25
C GLY A 132 -14.29 14.86 -6.89
N ARG A 133 -13.87 15.84 -7.69
CA ARG A 133 -12.46 16.08 -7.96
C ARG A 133 -11.71 16.24 -6.63
N GLN A 134 -10.69 15.41 -6.40
CA GLN A 134 -9.82 15.52 -5.24
C GLN A 134 -8.78 16.62 -5.45
N ALA A 135 -7.95 16.89 -4.44
CA ALA A 135 -6.91 17.89 -4.52
C ALA A 135 -5.99 17.64 -5.74
N THR A 136 -5.68 18.71 -6.47
CA THR A 136 -4.76 18.66 -7.61
C THR A 136 -3.33 18.72 -7.11
N PHE A 137 -2.48 17.81 -7.57
CA PHE A 137 -1.06 17.72 -7.24
C PHE A 137 -0.21 17.85 -8.49
N GLU A 138 1.08 18.14 -8.34
CA GLU A 138 2.00 18.28 -9.47
C GLU A 138 2.83 17.00 -9.66
N LEU A 139 2.88 16.50 -10.88
CA LEU A 139 3.78 15.44 -11.31
C LEU A 139 4.86 16.03 -12.22
N VAL A 140 6.12 15.91 -11.82
CA VAL A 140 7.26 16.49 -12.52
C VAL A 140 8.05 15.39 -13.21
N LEU A 141 8.02 15.41 -14.54
CA LEU A 141 8.82 14.58 -15.43
C LEU A 141 10.23 15.18 -15.57
N THR A 142 11.26 14.42 -15.20
CA THR A 142 12.67 14.85 -15.22
C THR A 142 13.51 14.08 -16.24
N GLY A 143 12.97 13.01 -16.82
CA GLY A 143 13.64 12.18 -17.82
C GLY A 143 12.64 11.30 -18.58
N LEU A 144 13.11 10.50 -19.52
CA LEU A 144 12.25 9.50 -20.16
C LEU A 144 11.83 8.42 -19.15
N PRO A 145 10.57 7.95 -19.17
CA PRO A 145 10.13 6.82 -18.34
C PRO A 145 10.99 5.58 -18.60
N SER A 146 11.34 4.84 -17.55
CA SER A 146 12.14 3.61 -17.71
C SER A 146 11.28 2.44 -18.21
N ASP A 147 11.88 1.54 -19.00
CA ASP A 147 11.27 0.26 -19.42
C ASP A 147 11.35 -0.77 -18.27
N SER A 148 10.80 -0.43 -17.12
CA SER A 148 10.61 -1.37 -16.02
C SER A 148 9.23 -1.99 -16.18
N SER A 149 9.12 -3.08 -16.93
CA SER A 149 7.88 -3.86 -17.03
C SER A 149 7.53 -4.45 -15.67
N SER A 150 6.61 -3.81 -14.95
CA SER A 150 5.98 -4.39 -13.78
C SER A 150 5.17 -5.62 -14.21
N SER A 151 5.60 -6.79 -13.76
CA SER A 151 4.80 -8.02 -13.79
C SER A 151 3.62 -7.82 -12.84
N SER A 152 2.47 -7.41 -13.38
CA SER A 152 1.22 -7.54 -12.64
C SER A 152 1.01 -9.02 -12.38
N SER A 153 0.94 -9.38 -11.09
CA SER A 153 0.50 -10.71 -10.68
C SER A 153 -1.03 -10.74 -10.80
N ASP A 154 -1.53 -10.63 -12.03
CA ASP A 154 -2.91 -10.93 -12.35
C ASP A 154 -3.03 -12.45 -12.39
N GLY A 155 -3.39 -13.03 -11.24
CA GLY A 155 -3.95 -14.36 -11.21
C GLY A 155 -5.33 -14.32 -11.83
N ASP A 156 -5.43 -14.62 -13.13
CA ASP A 156 -6.67 -15.13 -13.68
C ASP A 156 -6.42 -16.16 -14.78
N ALA A 157 -7.28 -17.17 -14.77
CA ALA A 157 -7.11 -18.43 -15.42
C ALA A 157 -7.24 -18.33 -16.95
N SER A 158 -6.38 -19.12 -17.59
CA SER A 158 -6.42 -19.61 -18.96
C SER A 158 -7.80 -19.59 -19.64
N THR A 159 -7.89 -18.95 -20.81
CA THR A 159 -8.44 -19.55 -22.03
C THR A 159 -8.04 -18.70 -23.24
N THR A 160 -7.17 -19.23 -24.09
CA THR A 160 -7.24 -18.90 -25.53
C THR A 160 -6.74 -20.08 -26.33
N HIS A 161 -7.63 -20.64 -27.14
CA HIS A 161 -7.32 -21.63 -28.16
C HIS A 161 -6.96 -20.92 -29.48
N ALA A 162 -5.89 -21.41 -30.12
CA ALA A 162 -5.52 -21.40 -31.56
C ALA A 162 -4.02 -21.00 -31.72
N ALA A 163 -3.05 -21.93 -31.59
CA ALA A 163 -2.53 -22.92 -32.56
C ALA A 163 -1.55 -22.32 -33.61
N PRO A 164 -0.64 -23.12 -34.22
CA PRO A 164 0.42 -23.95 -33.61
C PRO A 164 1.81 -23.59 -34.21
N GLY A 165 2.85 -23.46 -33.40
CA GLY A 165 4.19 -23.25 -33.94
C GLY A 165 5.29 -23.31 -32.88
N ALA A 166 6.21 -24.26 -33.07
CA ALA A 166 7.48 -24.43 -32.36
C ALA A 166 7.41 -24.86 -30.89
N ILE A 167 7.37 -26.19 -30.68
CA ILE A 167 7.92 -26.84 -29.49
C ILE A 167 9.45 -26.69 -29.55
N ALA A 168 10.02 -25.82 -28.71
CA ALA A 168 11.44 -25.87 -28.37
C ALA A 168 11.74 -25.02 -27.12
N GLY A 169 12.02 -25.69 -25.99
CA GLY A 169 13.07 -25.21 -25.08
C GLY A 169 12.71 -24.80 -23.65
N ILE A 170 13.06 -25.71 -22.72
CA ILE A 170 13.74 -25.46 -21.44
C ILE A 170 12.87 -25.02 -20.23
N VAL A 171 12.47 -26.01 -19.43
CA VAL A 171 12.20 -25.88 -17.99
C VAL A 171 13.53 -25.91 -17.24
N VAL A 172 14.24 -24.78 -17.16
CA VAL A 172 15.38 -24.60 -16.24
C VAL A 172 15.36 -23.16 -15.74
N GLY A 173 14.68 -22.94 -14.62
CA GLY A 173 14.64 -21.62 -13.95
C GLY A 173 14.17 -21.64 -12.49
N GLY A 174 13.59 -22.74 -12.01
CA GLY A 174 13.03 -22.80 -10.64
C GLY A 174 13.92 -23.47 -9.58
N ILE A 175 15.00 -24.17 -9.95
CA ILE A 175 15.73 -25.01 -8.98
C ILE A 175 16.79 -24.21 -8.19
N ALA A 176 17.36 -23.15 -8.77
CA ALA A 176 18.42 -22.38 -8.11
C ALA A 176 17.93 -21.61 -6.87
N VAL A 177 16.69 -21.09 -6.89
CA VAL A 177 16.13 -20.32 -5.77
C VAL A 177 15.82 -21.22 -4.58
N LEU A 178 15.26 -22.42 -4.80
CA LEU A 178 14.95 -23.35 -3.72
C LEU A 178 16.22 -23.87 -3.02
N VAL A 179 17.29 -24.13 -3.77
CA VAL A 179 18.56 -24.56 -3.17
C VAL A 179 19.18 -23.45 -2.31
N LEU A 180 19.13 -22.19 -2.76
CA LEU A 180 19.62 -21.06 -1.97
C LEU A 180 18.84 -20.87 -0.66
N VAL A 181 17.50 -20.97 -0.70
CA VAL A 181 16.67 -20.85 0.52
C VAL A 181 17.00 -21.95 1.53
N VAL A 182 17.17 -23.19 1.07
CA VAL A 182 17.54 -24.32 1.95
C VAL A 182 18.93 -24.11 2.56
N VAL A 183 19.91 -23.67 1.77
CA VAL A 183 21.29 -23.43 2.25
C VAL A 183 21.34 -22.28 3.26
N VAL A 184 20.65 -21.17 2.99
CA VAL A 184 20.59 -20.01 3.91
C VAL A 184 19.91 -20.41 5.22
N THR A 185 18.78 -21.11 5.15
CA THR A 185 18.06 -21.57 6.35
C THR A 185 18.93 -22.52 7.17
N TRP A 186 19.63 -23.45 6.54
CA TRP A 186 20.54 -24.37 7.22
C TRP A 186 21.73 -23.63 7.88
N MET A 187 22.32 -22.64 7.19
CA MET A 187 23.41 -21.84 7.77
C MET A 187 22.96 -21.03 9.00
N LEU A 188 21.75 -20.44 8.96
CA LEU A 188 21.20 -19.70 10.09
C LEU A 188 20.97 -20.64 11.29
N VAL A 189 20.31 -21.78 11.10
CA VAL A 189 20.10 -22.76 12.17
C VAL A 189 21.42 -23.24 12.77
N ARG A 190 22.43 -23.53 11.92
CA ARG A 190 23.74 -23.96 12.39
C ARG A 190 24.43 -22.89 13.24
N ARG A 191 24.35 -21.61 12.84
CA ARG A 191 24.90 -20.49 13.63
C ARG A 191 24.17 -20.30 14.97
N TYR A 192 22.84 -20.37 14.99
CA TYR A 192 22.08 -20.26 16.24
C TYR A 192 22.37 -21.42 17.21
N SER A 193 22.56 -22.64 16.69
CA SER A 193 22.92 -23.79 17.53
C SER A 193 24.31 -23.67 18.17
N ALA A 194 25.25 -22.98 17.52
CA ALA A 194 26.57 -22.70 18.10
C ALA A 194 26.49 -21.64 19.21
N LEU A 195 25.60 -20.65 19.10
CA LEU A 195 25.38 -19.64 20.13
C LEU A 195 24.63 -20.19 21.35
N ALA A 196 23.73 -21.15 21.16
CA ALA A 196 23.01 -21.80 22.27
C ALA A 196 23.93 -22.63 23.19
N ARG A 197 25.06 -23.14 22.67
CA ARG A 197 26.07 -23.86 23.47
C ARG A 197 26.97 -22.96 24.32
N ALA A 198 26.97 -21.64 24.09
CA ALA A 198 27.73 -20.69 24.89
C ALA A 198 26.93 -20.12 26.10
N ARG A 199 25.63 -20.45 26.22
CA ARG A 199 24.73 -19.93 27.27
C ARG A 199 24.17 -21.00 28.21
N GLY A 200 24.57 -22.27 28.04
CA GLY A 200 24.04 -23.41 28.79
C GLY A 200 24.79 -23.77 30.07
N ASP A 201 25.82 -23.01 30.46
CA ASP A 201 26.74 -23.36 31.56
C ASP A 201 26.61 -22.47 32.81
N GLU A 202 25.52 -21.69 32.91
CA GLU A 202 25.24 -20.88 34.10
C GLU A 202 23.79 -21.02 34.52
N VAL A 203 23.42 -22.24 34.95
CA VAL A 203 22.32 -22.44 35.88
C VAL A 203 22.80 -23.46 36.91
N ASP A 204 23.74 -23.01 37.76
CA ASP A 204 24.11 -23.74 38.96
C ASP A 204 23.24 -23.23 40.13
N LEU A 205 22.33 -24.13 40.52
CA LEU A 205 21.78 -24.37 41.84
C LEU A 205 21.86 -23.24 42.88
N LYS A 206 20.70 -22.66 43.17
CA LYS A 206 20.37 -22.33 44.56
C LYS A 206 18.99 -22.85 44.91
N GLU A 207 19.05 -24.05 45.46
CA GLU A 207 18.04 -24.76 46.23
C GLU A 207 17.89 -24.12 47.62
N GLU A 208 16.71 -24.34 48.21
CA GLU A 208 16.30 -24.13 49.60
C GLU A 208 16.06 -22.66 50.02
N GLU A 209 15.03 -22.30 50.78
CA GLU A 209 14.15 -23.05 51.68
C GLU A 209 12.98 -22.10 52.08
N GLU A 210 11.81 -22.66 52.42
CA GLU A 210 10.84 -22.21 53.45
C GLU A 210 10.46 -20.70 53.61
N THR A 211 9.25 -20.24 53.88
CA THR A 211 8.11 -20.72 54.68
C THR A 211 7.01 -19.65 54.61
N GLY A 212 5.76 -20.02 54.91
CA GLY A 212 4.76 -19.11 55.52
C GLY A 212 3.77 -18.48 54.54
N SER A 213 2.54 -18.98 54.40
CA SER A 213 1.42 -18.91 55.34
C SER A 213 0.61 -17.59 55.28
N VAL A 214 -0.69 -17.75 55.47
CA VAL A 214 -1.72 -16.76 55.87
C VAL A 214 -2.56 -16.13 54.75
N ILE A 215 -3.62 -16.86 54.39
CA ILE A 215 -5.05 -16.45 54.44
C ILE A 215 -5.32 -14.95 54.69
N SER A 216 -6.09 -14.31 53.82
CA SER A 216 -7.15 -13.38 54.30
C SER A 216 -8.28 -13.27 53.29
N TRP A 217 -9.47 -13.67 53.76
CA TRP A 217 -10.75 -13.28 53.21
C TRP A 217 -10.98 -11.78 53.47
N GLY A 218 -11.73 -11.14 52.60
CA GLY A 218 -12.08 -9.72 52.70
C GLY A 218 -13.37 -9.45 51.94
N ASP A 219 -14.47 -9.75 52.62
CA ASP A 219 -15.86 -9.47 52.27
C ASP A 219 -16.14 -7.97 52.01
N GLU A 220 -17.06 -7.73 51.07
CA GLU A 220 -18.29 -6.93 51.20
C GLU A 220 -18.21 -5.46 51.69
N LYS A 221 -18.77 -4.54 50.89
CA LYS A 221 -19.99 -3.79 51.28
C LYS A 221 -20.65 -3.06 50.11
N GLU A 222 -21.92 -3.43 49.97
CA GLU A 222 -23.08 -2.72 49.46
C GLU A 222 -23.13 -1.23 49.85
N VAL A 223 -23.52 -0.36 48.91
CA VAL A 223 -24.06 0.98 49.21
C VAL A 223 -25.36 1.16 48.43
N GLN A 224 -26.47 1.01 49.16
CA GLN A 224 -27.78 1.56 48.78
C GLN A 224 -27.86 3.03 49.21
N GLY A 225 -28.44 3.86 48.34
CA GLY A 225 -29.62 4.64 48.71
C GLY A 225 -29.48 6.15 48.98
N THR A 226 -30.63 6.81 48.77
CA THR A 226 -31.01 8.23 48.95
C THR A 226 -30.60 9.16 47.80
N GLN A 227 -31.51 9.90 47.14
CA GLN A 227 -32.85 10.36 47.50
C GLN A 227 -33.69 10.63 46.24
#